data_AF-A0A9D3Y544-F1
#
_entry.id   AF-A0A9D3Y544-F1
#
_cell.length_a   1.000
_cell.length_b   1.000
_cell.length_c   1.000
_cell.angle_alpha   90.00
_cell.angle_beta   90.00
_cell.angle_gamma   90.00
#
_symmetry.space_group_name_H-M   'P 1'
#
loop_
_entity.id
_entity.type
_entity.pdbx_description
1 polymer ?
#
loop_
_entity_poly.entity_id
_entity_poly.type
_entity_poly.pdbx_seq_one_letter_code
_entity_poly.pdbx_strand_id
1 'polypeptide(L)'
;MLKAMAKDAGFLKRITNHSVRKFLVQKLRNANIPPTKTMAITWHKNVQSITNYSNISVEQQQKCSNILAQSSKYNNATDFLFTFMHRNNGRNAA
;
A
#
# COMPACT_ATOMS: atom_id res chain seq x y z
N MET A 1 -27.39 11.91 -1.45
CA MET A 1 -26.98 11.76 -0.04
C MET A 1 -25.57 12.25 0.23
N LEU A 2 -24.50 11.62 -0.28
CA LEU A 2 -23.10 12.03 0.00
C LEU A 2 -22.78 13.50 -0.35
N LYS A 3 -23.35 14.02 -1.44
CA LYS A 3 -23.16 15.42 -1.87
C LYS A 3 -23.67 16.43 -0.84
N ALA A 4 -24.79 16.14 -0.18
CA ALA A 4 -25.38 17.03 0.83
C ALA A 4 -24.52 17.02 2.10
N MET A 5 -24.21 15.82 2.60
CA MET A 5 -23.32 15.64 3.76
C MET A 5 -21.94 16.29 3.56
N ALA A 6 -21.37 16.19 2.36
CA ALA A 6 -20.09 16.81 2.06
C ALA A 6 -20.17 18.35 2.06
N LYS A 7 -21.29 18.92 1.61
CA LYS A 7 -21.53 20.36 1.67
C LYS A 7 -21.67 20.82 3.11
N ASP A 8 -22.44 20.10 3.92
CA ASP A 8 -22.68 20.42 5.33
C ASP A 8 -21.39 20.28 6.17
N ALA A 9 -20.52 19.33 5.82
CA ALA A 9 -19.20 19.16 6.43
C ALA A 9 -18.13 20.15 5.91
N GLY A 10 -18.49 21.11 5.05
CA GLY A 10 -17.58 22.16 4.58
C GLY A 10 -16.53 21.71 3.55
N PHE A 11 -16.73 20.58 2.86
CA PHE A 11 -15.81 20.17 1.80
C PHE A 11 -15.89 21.10 0.60
N LEU A 12 -14.78 21.77 0.29
CA LEU A 12 -14.67 22.70 -0.85
C LEU A 12 -14.68 21.98 -2.21
N LYS A 13 -14.26 20.70 -2.25
CA LYS A 13 -14.18 19.90 -3.48
C LYS A 13 -15.40 19.00 -3.63
N ARG A 14 -15.78 18.72 -4.89
CA ARG A 14 -16.90 17.82 -5.21
C ARG A 14 -16.57 16.38 -4.77
N ILE A 15 -17.15 15.98 -3.64
CA ILE A 15 -17.11 14.58 -3.19
C ILE A 15 -18.20 13.79 -3.91
N THR A 16 -17.78 12.76 -4.64
CA THR A 16 -18.63 11.79 -5.30
C THR A 16 -18.40 10.40 -4.72
N ASN A 17 -19.36 9.49 -4.93
CA ASN A 17 -19.20 8.08 -4.53
C ASN A 17 -17.92 7.48 -5.11
N HIS A 18 -17.57 7.87 -6.34
CA HIS A 18 -16.33 7.45 -6.98
C HIS A 18 -15.10 7.94 -6.21
N SER A 19 -15.05 9.23 -5.82
CA SER A 19 -13.91 9.77 -5.04
C SER A 19 -13.77 9.13 -3.66
N VAL A 20 -14.88 8.77 -3.00
CA VAL A 20 -14.85 8.05 -1.73
C VAL A 20 -14.33 6.63 -1.91
N ARG A 21 -14.78 5.93 -2.97
CA ARG A 21 -14.27 4.60 -3.30
C ARG A 21 -12.77 4.63 -3.59
N LYS A 22 -12.27 5.64 -4.33
CA LYS A 22 -10.83 5.85 -4.54
C LYS A 22 -10.08 6.04 -3.21
N PHE A 23 -10.60 6.91 -2.34
CA PHE A 23 -9.99 7.17 -1.04
C PHE A 23 -9.93 5.92 -0.15
N LEU A 24 -11.00 5.12 -0.12
CA LEU A 24 -11.05 3.86 0.61
C LEU A 24 -9.99 2.87 0.11
N VAL A 25 -9.90 2.67 -1.21
CA VAL A 25 -8.87 1.78 -1.79
C VAL A 25 -7.47 2.23 -1.41
N GLN A 26 -7.18 3.53 -1.51
CA GLN A 26 -5.87 4.07 -1.12
C GLN A 26 -5.59 3.85 0.37
N LYS A 27 -6.56 4.08 1.25
CA LYS A 27 -6.40 3.89 2.70
C LYS A 27 -6.12 2.43 3.05
N LEU A 28 -6.82 1.48 2.41
CA LEU A 28 -6.59 0.04 2.59
C LEU A 28 -5.20 -0.38 2.08
N ARG A 29 -4.75 0.18 0.95
CA ARG A 29 -3.40 -0.07 0.41
C ARG A 29 -2.31 0.48 1.34
N ASN A 30 -2.50 1.69 1.87
CA ASN A 30 -1.55 2.30 2.83
C ASN A 30 -1.44 1.47 4.12
N ALA A 31 -2.54 0.86 4.56
CA ALA A 31 -2.56 -0.09 5.67
C ALA A 31 -1.95 -1.47 5.32
N ASN A 32 -1.35 -1.62 4.14
CA ASN A 32 -0.76 -2.86 3.62
C ASN A 32 -1.74 -4.05 3.57
N ILE A 33 -3.05 -3.78 3.36
CA ILE A 33 -4.03 -4.84 3.18
C ILE A 33 -3.85 -5.48 1.79
N PRO A 34 -3.81 -6.82 1.68
CA PRO A 34 -3.63 -7.50 0.40
C PRO A 34 -4.67 -7.08 -0.65
N PRO A 35 -4.30 -7.01 -1.94
CA PRO A 35 -5.22 -6.61 -3.02
C PRO A 35 -6.48 -7.48 -3.10
N THR A 36 -6.38 -8.78 -2.83
CA THR A 36 -7.51 -9.72 -2.81
C THR A 36 -8.55 -9.36 -1.73
N LYS A 37 -8.09 -9.03 -0.53
CA LYS A 37 -8.97 -8.59 0.57
C LYS A 37 -9.55 -7.20 0.29
N THR A 38 -8.76 -6.32 -0.30
CA THR A 38 -9.22 -5.00 -0.75
C THR A 38 -10.30 -5.12 -1.82
N MET A 39 -10.16 -6.05 -2.78
CA MET A 39 -11.20 -6.34 -3.78
C MET A 39 -12.52 -6.74 -3.17
N ALA A 40 -12.50 -7.64 -2.19
CA ALA A 40 -13.69 -8.09 -1.51
C ALA A 40 -14.40 -6.93 -0.80
N ILE A 41 -13.65 -6.12 -0.04
CA ILE A 41 -14.19 -4.96 0.71
C ILE A 41 -14.76 -3.89 -0.25
N THR A 42 -14.06 -3.63 -1.35
CA THR A 42 -14.39 -2.55 -2.27
C THR A 42 -15.25 -3.00 -3.44
N TRP A 43 -15.64 -4.28 -3.50
CA TRP A 43 -16.41 -4.89 -4.59
C TRP A 43 -15.81 -4.63 -5.97
N HIS A 44 -14.50 -4.84 -6.11
CA HIS A 44 -13.84 -4.84 -7.41
C HIS A 44 -13.83 -6.26 -7.98
N LYS A 45 -14.20 -6.40 -9.26
CA LYS A 45 -14.14 -7.69 -9.98
C LYS A 45 -12.72 -8.06 -10.44
N ASN A 46 -11.85 -7.07 -10.63
CA ASN A 46 -10.52 -7.27 -11.20
C ASN A 46 -9.43 -6.65 -10.30
N VAL A 47 -8.41 -7.44 -9.95
CA VAL A 47 -7.22 -7.02 -9.17
C VAL A 47 -6.52 -5.83 -9.82
N GLN A 48 -6.43 -5.80 -11.15
CA GLN A 48 -5.73 -4.76 -11.89
C GLN A 48 -6.34 -3.38 -11.67
N SER A 49 -7.66 -3.32 -11.47
CA SER A 49 -8.36 -2.07 -11.16
C SER A 49 -7.97 -1.50 -9.80
N ILE A 50 -7.43 -2.31 -8.89
CA ILE A 50 -6.85 -1.89 -7.61
C ILE A 50 -5.38 -1.48 -7.78
N THR A 51 -4.62 -2.22 -8.60
CA THR A 51 -3.21 -1.92 -8.87
C THR A 51 -3.02 -0.50 -9.42
N ASN A 52 -3.95 -0.02 -10.25
CA ASN A 52 -3.98 1.32 -10.84
C ASN A 52 -4.06 2.47 -9.81
N TYR A 53 -4.34 2.20 -8.53
CA TYR A 53 -4.20 3.17 -7.45
C TYR A 53 -2.75 3.19 -6.95
N SER A 54 -1.80 3.39 -7.87
CA SER A 54 -0.36 3.08 -7.73
C SER A 54 0.45 4.10 -6.93
N ASN A 55 -0.15 4.86 -6.02
CA ASN A 55 0.65 5.72 -5.15
C ASN A 55 1.23 4.83 -4.04
N ILE A 56 2.52 4.52 -4.19
CA ILE A 56 3.37 3.95 -3.16
C ILE A 56 3.31 4.89 -1.96
N SER A 57 3.03 4.36 -0.77
CA SER A 57 3.02 5.20 0.44
C SER A 57 4.44 5.63 0.79
N VAL A 58 4.60 6.75 1.52
CA VAL A 58 5.93 7.21 1.98
C VAL A 58 6.63 6.12 2.78
N GLU A 59 5.92 5.37 3.61
CA GLU A 59 6.48 4.23 4.35
C GLU A 59 6.98 3.11 3.44
N GLN A 60 6.25 2.80 2.37
CA GLN A 60 6.67 1.81 1.39
C GLN A 60 7.90 2.30 0.63
N GLN A 61 7.94 3.58 0.25
CA GLN A 61 9.10 4.20 -0.37
C GLN A 61 10.32 4.19 0.56
N GLN A 62 10.14 4.48 1.85
CA GLN A 62 11.18 4.40 2.86
C GLN A 62 11.71 2.97 3.01
N LYS A 63 10.82 1.96 3.04
CA LYS A 63 11.22 0.54 3.05
C LYS A 63 12.04 0.18 1.82
N CYS A 64 11.60 0.59 0.62
CA CYS A 64 12.35 0.39 -0.61
C CYS A 64 13.73 1.08 -0.57
N SER A 65 13.78 2.34 -0.11
CA SER A 65 15.03 3.08 0.05
C SER A 65 15.98 2.39 1.02
N ASN A 66 15.49 1.91 2.16
CA ASN A 66 16.29 1.19 3.16
C ASN A 66 16.84 -0.13 2.62
N ILE A 67 16.06 -0.88 1.82
CA ILE A 67 16.51 -2.12 1.17
C ILE A 67 17.63 -1.80 0.18
N LEU A 68 17.45 -0.78 -0.67
CA LEU A 68 18.47 -0.36 -1.64
C LEU A 68 19.75 0.12 -0.95
N ALA A 69 19.64 0.95 0.09
CA ALA A 69 20.76 1.44 0.88
C ALA A 69 21.48 0.33 1.68
N GLN A 70 20.80 -0.78 1.97
CA GLN A 70 21.45 -1.96 2.55
C GLN A 70 22.17 -2.76 1.47
N SER A 71 21.56 -2.94 0.30
CA SER A 71 22.19 -3.68 -0.82
C SER A 71 23.49 -3.03 -1.30
N SER A 72 23.62 -1.69 -1.26
CA SER A 72 24.86 -0.99 -1.60
C SER A 72 26.02 -1.20 -0.61
N LYS A 73 25.76 -1.77 0.58
CA LYS A 73 26.80 -2.12 1.56
C LYS A 73 27.41 -3.50 1.31
N TYR A 74 26.81 -4.30 0.44
CA TYR A 74 27.29 -5.63 0.11
C TYR A 74 27.85 -5.61 -1.30
N ASN A 75 29.13 -5.95 -1.44
CA ASN A 75 29.85 -5.89 -2.71
C ASN A 75 29.36 -6.94 -3.72
N ASN A 76 28.63 -7.96 -3.24
CA ASN A 76 28.18 -9.11 -4.02
C ASN A 76 26.68 -9.37 -3.76
N ALA A 77 25.88 -9.54 -4.81
CA ALA A 77 24.43 -9.77 -4.70
C ALA A 77 24.05 -11.05 -3.92
N THR A 78 24.95 -12.04 -3.91
CA THR A 78 24.78 -13.32 -3.20
C THR A 78 24.86 -13.18 -1.68
N ASP A 79 25.72 -12.29 -1.17
CA ASP A 79 25.86 -12.01 0.27
C ASP A 79 24.62 -11.32 0.83
N PHE A 80 24.02 -10.41 0.06
CA PHE A 80 22.78 -9.73 0.45
C PHE A 80 21.61 -10.72 0.54
N LEU A 81 21.42 -11.57 -0.48
CA LEU A 81 20.33 -12.55 -0.50
C LEU A 81 20.48 -13.61 0.61
N PHE A 82 21.68 -14.13 0.84
CA PHE A 82 21.95 -15.07 1.92
C PHE A 82 21.63 -14.44 3.29
N THR A 83 22.18 -13.25 3.56
CA THR A 83 21.95 -12.54 4.83
C THR A 83 20.48 -12.16 5.04
N PHE A 84 19.78 -11.71 3.99
CA PHE A 84 18.36 -11.35 4.07
C PHE A 84 17.47 -12.57 4.34
N MET A 85 17.70 -13.69 3.66
CA MET A 85 16.90 -14.92 3.86
C MET A 85 17.12 -15.51 5.26
N HIS A 86 18.36 -15.55 5.76
CA HIS A 86 18.65 -16.07 7.09
C HIS A 86 18.18 -15.16 8.24
N ARG A 87 18.18 -13.83 8.05
CA ARG A 87 17.70 -12.88 9.07
C ARG A 87 16.18 -12.92 9.28
N ASN A 88 15.41 -13.31 8.27
CA ASN A 88 13.95 -13.38 8.36
C ASN A 88 13.44 -14.75 8.86
N ASN A 89 14.28 -15.79 8.85
CA ASN A 89 13.91 -17.13 9.35
C ASN A 89 13.92 -17.24 10.90
N GLY A 90 14.58 -16.33 11.60
CA GLY A 90 14.70 -16.33 13.07
C GLY A 90 13.62 -15.58 13.85
N ARG A 91 12.56 -15.05 13.18
CA ARG A 91 11.51 -14.25 13.85
C ARG A 91 10.18 -14.99 14.07
N ASN A 92 10.07 -16.26 13.68
CA ASN A 92 8.88 -17.11 13.88
C ASN A 92 9.08 -18.18 14.98
N ALA A 93 10.03 -17.98 15.90
CA ALA A 93 10.25 -18.86 17.04
C ALA A 93 10.39 -18.01 18.32
N ALA A 94 9.28 -17.40 18.74
CA ALA A 94 9.04 -16.88 20.08
C ALA A 94 7.53 -16.73 20.28
#